data_AF-A0A9W5X2J3-F1
#
_entry.id   AF-A0A9W5X2J3-F1
#
_cell.length_a   1.000
_cell.length_b   1.000
_cell.length_c   1.000
_cell.angle_alpha   90.00
_cell.angle_beta   90.00
_cell.angle_gamma   90.00
#
_symmetry.space_group_name_H-M   'P 1'
#
loop_
_entity.id
_entity.type
_entity.pdbx_description
1 polymer ?
#
loop_
_entity_poly.entity_id
_entity_poly.type
_entity_poly.pdbx_seq_one_letter_code
_entity_poly.pdbx_strand_id
1 'polypeptide(L)'
;MALAVPSRSLRAVHPAWLLVAAAIASQILYPLLPDGPRTEVTTISVVLFFLAAVADVTRVHGGRGAALLIAIAGGGGLLAEAVGVHTGFPFGAYAYSGTLGPQLLGVPVVIPLAWVMMAWPALVVARTLARRPVAVVAVGALALTAWDVFLDPQMVDAGHWTWAHPDPGLPLVPGIPLTNYLGWLLVTTLIMAARQTALPS
;
A
#
# COMPACT_ATOMS: atom_id res chain seq x y z
N MET A 1 2.46 -7.68 24.09
CA MET A 1 3.83 -7.30 24.47
C MET A 1 4.06 -5.97 23.79
N ALA A 2 4.07 -4.87 24.54
CA ALA A 2 4.32 -3.55 23.95
C ALA A 2 5.66 -3.62 23.23
N LEU A 3 5.73 -3.14 21.98
CA LEU A 3 6.99 -2.96 21.27
C LEU A 3 7.90 -2.17 22.19
N ALA A 4 8.92 -2.82 22.78
CA ALA A 4 9.92 -2.14 23.58
C ALA A 4 10.67 -1.24 22.61
N VAL A 5 10.29 0.04 22.55
CA VAL A 5 10.96 1.04 21.74
C VAL A 5 12.38 1.15 22.30
N PRO A 6 13.42 0.71 21.57
CA PRO A 6 14.78 0.84 22.05
C PRO A 6 15.05 2.33 22.26
N SER A 7 15.64 2.69 23.40
CA SER A 7 16.08 4.06 23.70
C SER A 7 17.26 4.46 22.81
N ARG A 8 17.01 4.66 21.52
CA ARG A 8 17.95 5.27 20.58
C ARG A 8 17.71 6.78 20.54
N SER A 9 18.78 7.54 20.34
CA SER A 9 18.80 9.00 20.48
C SER A 9 17.73 9.69 19.63
N LEU A 10 17.12 10.74 20.18
CA LEU A 10 16.09 11.56 19.52
C LEU A 10 16.51 12.03 18.11
N ARG A 11 17.83 12.21 17.88
CA ARG A 11 18.42 12.61 16.58
C ARG A 11 18.11 11.65 15.44
N ALA A 12 18.02 10.35 15.69
CA ALA A 12 17.72 9.35 14.66
C ALA A 12 16.23 9.33 14.24
N VAL A 13 15.36 10.00 14.99
CA VAL A 13 13.90 9.99 14.78
C VAL A 13 13.43 11.16 13.89
N HIS A 14 14.21 12.24 13.81
CA HIS A 14 13.88 13.42 12.99
C HIS A 14 13.63 13.14 11.50
N PRO A 15 14.46 12.36 10.76
CA PRO A 15 14.22 12.19 9.32
C PRO A 15 12.92 11.45 9.00
N ALA A 16 12.52 10.46 9.81
CA ALA A 16 11.25 9.76 9.63
C ALA A 16 10.05 10.70 9.87
N TRP A 17 10.09 11.53 10.91
CA TRP A 17 9.04 12.52 11.17
C TRP A 17 8.97 13.63 10.12
N LEU A 18 10.10 14.02 9.54
CA LEU A 18 10.12 14.95 8.41
C LEU A 18 9.45 14.35 7.18
N LEU A 19 9.70 13.07 6.87
CA LEU A 19 9.03 12.36 5.77
C LEU A 19 7.53 12.24 6.03
N VAL A 20 7.11 11.92 7.26
CA VAL A 20 5.69 11.89 7.64
C VAL A 20 5.05 13.26 7.51
N ALA A 21 5.69 14.32 8.01
CA ALA A 21 5.19 15.68 7.90
C ALA A 21 5.07 16.13 6.43
N ALA A 22 6.05 15.79 5.59
CA ALA A 22 6.01 16.07 4.16
C ALA A 22 4.88 15.29 3.46
N ALA A 23 4.66 14.03 3.82
CA ALA A 23 3.57 13.21 3.30
C ALA A 23 2.20 13.76 3.71
N ILE A 24 2.05 14.24 4.95
CA ILE A 24 0.81 14.91 5.39
C ILE A 24 0.62 16.22 4.61
N ALA A 25 1.67 17.03 4.47
CA ALA A 25 1.58 18.28 3.72
C ALA A 25 1.21 18.05 2.25
N SER A 26 1.72 16.99 1.60
CA SER A 26 1.36 16.66 0.23
C SER A 26 -0.11 16.24 0.10
N GLN A 27 -0.66 15.55 1.10
CA GLN A 27 -2.08 15.19 1.15
C GLN A 27 -3.00 16.41 1.40
N ILE A 28 -2.56 17.39 2.20
CA ILE A 28 -3.27 18.66 2.39
C ILE A 28 -3.27 19.48 1.10
N LEU A 29 -2.16 19.44 0.35
CA LEU A 29 -2.02 20.18 -0.91
C LEU A 29 -2.82 19.54 -2.05
N TYR A 30 -2.95 18.22 -2.08
CA TYR A 30 -3.65 17.47 -3.13
C TYR A 30 -5.04 18.03 -3.52
N PRO A 31 -6.00 18.25 -2.59
CA PRO A 31 -7.33 18.77 -2.94
C PRO A 31 -7.32 20.27 -3.32
N LEU A 32 -6.22 20.98 -3.06
CA LEU A 32 -6.07 22.41 -3.39
C LEU A 32 -5.51 22.62 -4.79
N LEU A 33 -5.10 21.54 -5.47
CA LEU A 33 -4.44 21.60 -6.77
C LEU A 33 -5.41 21.36 -7.94
N PRO A 34 -5.22 22.08 -9.07
CA PRO A 34 -5.86 21.75 -10.34
C PRO A 34 -5.54 20.33 -10.80
N ASP A 35 -6.34 19.77 -11.70
CA ASP A 35 -6.22 18.36 -12.10
C ASP A 35 -4.86 18.01 -12.73
N GLY A 36 -4.22 18.96 -13.43
CA GLY A 36 -2.89 18.79 -14.02
C GLY A 36 -1.82 18.34 -13.02
N PRO A 37 -1.41 19.18 -12.04
CA PRO A 37 -0.37 18.85 -11.05
C PRO A 37 -0.74 17.75 -10.03
N ARG A 38 -1.99 17.27 -10.06
CA ARG A 38 -2.50 16.30 -9.07
C ARG A 38 -1.86 14.92 -9.21
N THR A 39 -1.50 14.53 -10.43
CA THR A 39 -0.83 13.24 -10.71
C THR A 39 0.58 13.20 -10.13
N GLU A 40 1.33 14.30 -10.27
CA GLU A 40 2.67 14.44 -9.69
C GLU A 40 2.61 14.40 -8.17
N VAL A 41 1.66 15.13 -7.56
CA VAL A 41 1.50 15.11 -6.10
C VAL A 41 1.08 13.74 -5.58
N THR A 42 0.28 12.98 -6.33
CA THR A 42 -0.04 11.58 -5.98
C THR A 42 1.22 10.74 -5.94
N THR A 43 2.04 10.81 -7.01
CA THR A 43 3.28 10.05 -7.12
C THR A 43 4.28 10.44 -6.03
N ILE A 44 4.46 11.74 -5.78
CA ILE A 44 5.31 12.26 -4.71
C ILE A 44 4.81 11.78 -3.35
N SER A 45 3.51 11.80 -3.10
CA SER A 45 2.93 11.33 -1.83
C SER A 45 3.25 9.86 -1.59
N VAL A 46 3.07 9.00 -2.61
CA VAL A 46 3.39 7.58 -2.49
C VAL A 46 4.88 7.38 -2.19
N VAL A 47 5.78 8.11 -2.87
CA VAL A 47 7.22 8.04 -2.61
C VAL A 47 7.56 8.49 -1.19
N LEU A 48 6.97 9.59 -0.70
CA LEU A 48 7.20 10.08 0.66
C LEU A 48 6.73 9.07 1.72
N PHE A 49 5.52 8.51 1.55
CA PHE A 49 4.99 7.48 2.45
C PHE A 49 5.81 6.19 2.39
N PHE A 50 6.24 5.78 1.19
CA PHE A 50 7.15 4.65 1.01
C PHE A 50 8.45 4.85 1.80
N LEU A 51 9.09 6.01 1.64
CA LEU A 51 10.32 6.33 2.36
C LEU A 51 10.11 6.39 3.88
N ALA A 52 8.97 6.94 4.33
CA ALA A 52 8.61 6.97 5.75
C ALA A 52 8.43 5.54 6.32
N ALA A 53 7.71 4.67 5.59
CA ALA A 53 7.50 3.28 5.98
C ALA A 53 8.83 2.50 6.03
N VAL A 54 9.70 2.67 5.01
CA VAL A 54 11.03 2.05 4.95
C VAL A 54 11.93 2.57 6.07
N ALA A 55 11.92 3.87 6.37
CA ALA A 55 12.68 4.45 7.46
C ALA A 55 12.22 3.88 8.82
N ASP A 56 10.90 3.78 9.05
CA ASP A 56 10.37 3.27 10.30
C ASP A 56 10.65 1.77 10.50
N VAL A 57 10.44 0.93 9.48
CA VAL A 57 10.77 -0.49 9.58
C VAL A 57 12.28 -0.70 9.73
N THR A 58 13.13 0.13 9.10
CA THR A 58 14.59 0.08 9.28
C THR A 58 14.97 0.43 10.71
N ARG A 59 14.29 1.40 11.32
CA ARG A 59 14.50 1.80 12.72
C ARG A 59 14.14 0.69 13.69
N VAL A 60 13.04 -0.04 13.44
CA VAL A 60 12.54 -1.10 14.34
C VAL A 60 13.23 -2.45 14.11
N HIS A 61 13.42 -2.86 12.86
CA HIS A 61 13.88 -4.20 12.47
C HIS A 61 15.20 -4.21 11.66
N GLY A 62 15.88 -3.06 11.53
CA GLY A 62 17.12 -2.93 10.77
C GLY A 62 16.93 -3.05 9.26
N GLY A 63 18.05 -2.96 8.52
CA GLY A 63 18.03 -3.03 7.05
C GLY A 63 17.47 -4.35 6.51
N ARG A 64 17.65 -5.46 7.22
CA ARG A 64 17.03 -6.75 6.86
C ARG A 64 15.50 -6.68 6.92
N GLY A 65 14.93 -6.04 7.94
CA GLY A 65 13.48 -5.88 8.05
C GLY A 65 12.88 -5.02 6.94
N ALA A 66 13.61 -3.99 6.51
CA ALA A 66 13.27 -3.16 5.36
C ALA A 66 13.36 -3.91 4.04
N ALA A 67 14.44 -4.66 3.82
CA ALA A 67 14.59 -5.49 2.63
C ALA A 67 13.46 -6.54 2.52
N LEU A 68 13.10 -7.18 3.64
CA LEU A 68 11.97 -8.11 3.70
C LEU A 68 10.62 -7.42 3.43
N LEU A 69 10.45 -6.16 3.85
CA LEU A 69 9.23 -5.40 3.54
C LEU A 69 9.12 -5.17 2.03
N ILE A 70 10.18 -4.65 1.44
CA ILE A 70 10.23 -4.31 0.02
C ILE A 70 10.04 -5.57 -0.83
N ALA A 71 10.74 -6.66 -0.48
CA ALA A 71 10.65 -7.91 -1.20
C ALA A 71 9.25 -8.54 -1.12
N ILE A 72 8.66 -8.64 0.08
CA ILE A 72 7.37 -9.33 0.25
C ILE A 72 6.20 -8.45 -0.20
N ALA A 73 6.13 -7.19 0.25
CA ALA A 73 5.00 -6.32 -0.09
C ALA A 73 5.15 -5.72 -1.49
N GLY A 74 6.31 -5.15 -1.81
CA GLY A 74 6.55 -4.54 -3.13
C GLY A 74 6.67 -5.59 -4.21
N GLY A 75 7.48 -6.63 -3.98
CA GLY A 75 7.62 -7.74 -4.92
C GLY A 75 6.34 -8.57 -5.05
N GLY A 76 5.71 -8.94 -3.93
CA GLY A 76 4.45 -9.68 -3.95
C GLY A 76 3.31 -8.91 -4.60
N GLY A 77 3.19 -7.60 -4.29
CA GLY A 77 2.25 -6.70 -4.94
C GLY A 77 2.51 -6.59 -6.44
N LEU A 78 3.74 -6.29 -6.87
CA LEU A 78 4.10 -6.24 -8.29
C LEU A 78 3.75 -7.53 -9.03
N LEU A 79 4.03 -8.69 -8.44
CA LEU A 79 3.71 -9.97 -9.05
C LEU A 79 2.20 -10.18 -9.16
N ALA A 80 1.43 -9.86 -8.12
CA ALA A 80 -0.02 -9.96 -8.15
C ALA A 80 -0.64 -9.03 -9.19
N GLU A 81 -0.17 -7.78 -9.27
CA GLU A 81 -0.59 -6.77 -10.24
C GLU A 81 -0.22 -7.19 -11.66
N ALA A 82 1.00 -7.68 -11.88
CA ALA A 82 1.45 -8.15 -13.18
C ALA A 82 0.62 -9.35 -13.66
N VAL A 83 0.28 -10.30 -12.77
CA VAL A 83 -0.65 -11.38 -13.11
C VAL A 83 -2.05 -10.82 -13.37
N GLY A 84 -2.52 -9.86 -12.57
CA GLY A 84 -3.80 -9.17 -12.70
C GLY A 84 -3.99 -8.53 -14.06
N VAL A 85 -3.07 -7.67 -14.50
CA VAL A 85 -3.18 -6.96 -15.79
C VAL A 85 -3.14 -7.90 -16.99
N HIS A 86 -2.45 -9.05 -16.90
CA HIS A 86 -2.34 -9.99 -18.02
C HIS A 86 -3.45 -11.06 -18.04
N THR A 87 -4.03 -11.42 -16.89
CA THR A 87 -4.97 -12.55 -16.77
C THR A 87 -6.36 -12.16 -16.30
N GLY A 88 -6.52 -10.96 -15.73
CA GLY A 88 -7.73 -10.53 -15.03
C GLY A 88 -7.92 -11.17 -13.65
N PHE A 89 -7.03 -12.04 -13.19
CA PHE A 89 -7.04 -12.60 -11.83
C PHE A 89 -5.86 -12.04 -11.02
N PRO A 90 -6.05 -11.61 -9.76
CA PRO A 90 -7.26 -11.79 -8.95
C PRO A 90 -8.25 -10.60 -8.99
N PHE A 91 -7.87 -9.47 -9.59
CA PHE A 91 -8.58 -8.19 -9.41
C PHE A 91 -9.77 -7.96 -10.36
N GLY A 92 -10.00 -8.84 -11.33
CA GLY A 92 -10.83 -8.57 -12.51
C GLY A 92 -9.97 -8.04 -13.67
N ALA A 93 -10.53 -7.97 -14.88
CA ALA A 93 -9.83 -7.41 -16.03
C ALA A 93 -9.83 -5.88 -15.97
N TYR A 94 -8.66 -5.27 -15.85
CA TYR A 94 -8.45 -3.82 -15.78
C TYR A 94 -7.21 -3.39 -16.56
N ALA A 95 -7.11 -2.11 -16.86
CA ALA A 95 -5.96 -1.53 -17.53
C ALA A 95 -5.54 -0.21 -16.88
N TYR A 96 -4.22 -0.02 -16.73
CA TYR A 96 -3.65 1.28 -16.37
C TYR A 96 -3.61 2.21 -17.58
N SER A 97 -3.91 3.49 -17.37
CA SER A 97 -3.94 4.49 -18.45
C SER A 97 -2.57 5.04 -18.84
N GLY A 98 -1.51 4.67 -18.11
CA GLY A 98 -0.13 5.12 -18.38
C GLY A 98 0.23 6.50 -17.83
N THR A 99 -0.65 7.13 -17.05
CA THR A 99 -0.43 8.47 -16.48
C THR A 99 0.53 8.48 -15.27
N LEU A 100 0.71 7.35 -14.60
CA LEU A 100 1.47 7.23 -13.34
C LEU A 100 2.98 6.99 -13.55
N GLY A 101 3.51 7.42 -14.69
CA GLY A 101 4.93 7.30 -15.03
C GLY A 101 5.32 5.91 -15.57
N PRO A 102 6.59 5.52 -15.44
CA PRO A 102 7.12 4.32 -16.09
C PRO A 102 6.47 3.05 -15.53
N GLN A 103 6.32 2.05 -16.40
CA GLN A 103 5.74 0.76 -16.06
C GLN A 103 6.81 -0.34 -16.05
N LEU A 104 6.62 -1.31 -15.16
CA LEU A 104 7.36 -2.54 -15.06
C LEU A 104 6.35 -3.70 -15.17
N LEU A 105 6.52 -4.58 -16.16
CA LEU A 105 5.58 -5.68 -16.43
C LEU A 105 4.12 -5.21 -16.64
N GLY A 106 3.93 -4.03 -17.25
CA GLY A 106 2.60 -3.43 -17.46
C GLY A 106 2.01 -2.73 -16.24
N VAL A 107 2.73 -2.68 -15.11
CA VAL A 107 2.28 -2.08 -13.86
C VAL A 107 3.11 -0.81 -13.59
N PRO A 108 2.49 0.36 -13.33
CA PRO A 108 3.24 1.58 -12.96
C PRO A 108 4.12 1.35 -11.74
N VAL A 109 5.37 1.82 -11.78
CA VAL A 109 6.37 1.60 -10.71
C VAL A 109 5.91 2.17 -9.36
N VAL A 110 5.02 3.17 -9.37
CA VAL A 110 4.44 3.73 -8.14
C VAL A 110 3.56 2.71 -7.37
N ILE A 111 2.97 1.73 -8.05
CA ILE A 111 2.07 0.75 -7.45
C ILE A 111 2.79 -0.19 -6.46
N PRO A 112 3.90 -0.85 -6.80
CA PRO A 112 4.64 -1.64 -5.80
C PRO A 112 5.20 -0.78 -4.66
N LEU A 113 5.47 0.51 -4.88
CA LEU A 113 5.81 1.43 -3.77
C LEU A 113 4.62 1.66 -2.85
N ALA A 114 3.40 1.78 -3.40
CA ALA A 114 2.17 1.90 -2.64
C ALA A 114 1.86 0.63 -1.81
N TRP A 115 2.10 -0.56 -2.37
CA TRP A 115 2.02 -1.81 -1.61
C TRP A 115 2.95 -1.79 -0.39
N VAL A 116 4.20 -1.35 -0.56
CA VAL A 116 5.15 -1.23 0.55
C VAL A 116 4.74 -0.15 1.55
N MET A 117 4.31 1.02 1.07
CA MET A 117 3.99 2.17 1.91
C MET A 117 2.88 1.83 2.90
N MET A 118 1.88 1.04 2.47
CA MET A 118 0.72 0.74 3.28
C MET A 118 0.81 -0.60 4.03
N ALA A 119 1.59 -1.57 3.54
CA ALA A 119 1.74 -2.86 4.23
C ALA A 119 2.40 -2.73 5.62
N TRP A 120 3.34 -1.79 5.81
CA TRP A 120 3.95 -1.57 7.11
C TRP A 120 2.98 -1.00 8.17
N PRO A 121 2.31 0.16 7.94
CA PRO A 121 1.34 0.68 8.90
C PRO A 121 0.17 -0.27 9.14
N ALA A 122 -0.31 -1.01 8.13
CA ALA A 122 -1.33 -2.02 8.31
C ALA A 122 -0.88 -3.15 9.28
N LEU A 123 0.38 -3.59 9.20
CA LEU A 123 0.94 -4.57 10.14
C LEU A 123 1.10 -3.98 11.56
N VAL A 124 1.48 -2.70 11.67
CA VAL A 124 1.56 -2.01 12.97
C VAL A 124 0.19 -1.96 13.64
N VAL A 125 -0.86 -1.55 12.91
CA VAL A 125 -2.26 -1.56 13.38
C VAL A 125 -2.70 -2.95 13.79
N ALA A 126 -2.36 -3.97 13.00
CA ALA A 126 -2.72 -5.34 13.33
C ALA A 126 -2.10 -5.84 14.63
N ARG A 127 -0.81 -5.49 14.87
CA ARG A 127 -0.08 -5.87 16.09
C ARG A 127 -0.50 -5.08 17.33
N THR A 128 -1.06 -3.88 17.16
CA THR A 128 -1.64 -3.14 18.28
C THR A 128 -3.01 -3.68 18.67
N LEU A 129 -3.83 -4.10 17.70
CA LEU A 129 -5.20 -4.57 17.95
C LEU A 129 -5.31 -6.07 18.26
N ALA A 130 -4.36 -6.90 17.77
CA ALA A 130 -4.41 -8.34 17.92
C ALA A 130 -3.12 -8.93 18.52
N ARG A 131 -3.27 -10.05 19.25
CA ARG A 131 -2.14 -10.78 19.87
C ARG A 131 -1.86 -12.15 19.24
N ARG A 132 -2.90 -12.81 18.71
CA ARG A 132 -2.75 -14.14 18.09
C ARG A 132 -2.24 -13.97 16.65
N PRO A 133 -1.28 -14.76 16.17
CA PRO A 133 -0.71 -14.60 14.82
C PRO A 133 -1.76 -14.56 13.71
N VAL A 134 -2.75 -15.46 13.76
CA VAL A 134 -3.85 -15.51 12.78
C VAL A 134 -4.70 -14.23 12.82
N ALA A 135 -4.97 -13.70 14.00
CA ALA A 135 -5.72 -12.45 14.15
C ALA A 135 -4.91 -11.24 13.66
N VAL A 136 -3.59 -11.22 13.85
CA VAL A 136 -2.71 -10.18 13.28
C VAL A 136 -2.76 -10.23 11.76
N VAL A 137 -2.69 -11.42 11.15
CA VAL A 137 -2.83 -11.54 9.68
C VAL A 137 -4.19 -11.02 9.21
N ALA A 138 -5.28 -11.45 9.86
CA ALA A 138 -6.63 -11.04 9.48
C ALA A 138 -6.84 -9.52 9.59
N VAL A 139 -6.45 -8.90 10.72
CA VAL A 139 -6.59 -7.45 10.91
C VAL A 139 -5.70 -6.67 9.95
N GLY A 140 -4.47 -7.13 9.70
CA GLY A 140 -3.55 -6.47 8.77
C GLY A 140 -4.05 -6.54 7.33
N ALA A 141 -4.58 -7.69 6.92
CA ALA A 141 -5.14 -7.88 5.58
C ALA A 141 -6.34 -6.97 5.38
N LEU A 142 -7.28 -6.95 6.35
CA LEU A 142 -8.43 -6.07 6.32
C LEU A 142 -8.03 -4.59 6.30
N ALA A 143 -7.03 -4.17 7.10
CA ALA A 143 -6.58 -2.78 7.12
C ALA A 143 -5.97 -2.36 5.77
N LEU A 144 -5.19 -3.23 5.13
CA LEU A 144 -4.58 -2.93 3.83
C LEU A 144 -5.62 -2.94 2.70
N THR A 145 -6.56 -3.88 2.70
CA THR A 145 -7.67 -3.92 1.74
C THR A 145 -8.66 -2.76 1.95
N ALA A 146 -8.91 -2.34 3.19
CA ALA A 146 -9.76 -1.18 3.45
C ALA A 146 -9.15 0.13 2.90
N TRP A 147 -7.82 0.23 2.89
CA TRP A 147 -7.14 1.34 2.24
C TRP A 147 -7.33 1.32 0.72
N ASP A 148 -7.28 0.14 0.09
CA ASP A 148 -7.60 -0.01 -1.34
C ASP A 148 -9.04 0.42 -1.67
N VAL A 149 -10.02 -0.03 -0.88
CA VAL A 149 -11.43 0.39 -1.00
C VAL A 149 -11.58 1.92 -0.95
N PHE A 150 -10.75 2.60 -0.15
CA PHE A 150 -10.73 4.06 -0.06
C PHE A 150 -10.00 4.73 -1.24
N LEU A 151 -8.90 4.14 -1.72
CA LEU A 151 -8.06 4.71 -2.77
C LEU A 151 -8.70 4.59 -4.14
N ASP A 152 -9.19 3.40 -4.47
CA ASP A 152 -9.66 3.03 -5.81
C ASP A 152 -10.62 4.04 -6.45
N PRO A 153 -11.65 4.54 -5.74
CA PRO A 153 -12.61 5.47 -6.33
C PRO A 153 -11.94 6.76 -6.79
N GLN A 154 -10.93 7.23 -6.05
CA GLN A 154 -10.19 8.45 -6.40
C GLN A 154 -9.32 8.22 -7.65
N MET A 155 -8.76 7.02 -7.80
CA MET A 155 -7.88 6.68 -8.92
C MET A 155 -8.67 6.40 -10.19
N VAL A 156 -9.85 5.80 -10.08
CA VAL A 156 -10.80 5.63 -11.18
C VAL A 156 -11.36 6.97 -11.64
N ASP A 157 -11.77 7.83 -10.71
CA ASP A 157 -12.27 9.19 -11.02
C ASP A 157 -11.17 10.04 -11.69
N ALA A 158 -9.92 9.90 -11.25
CA ALA A 158 -8.77 10.52 -11.90
C ALA A 158 -8.33 9.84 -13.22
N GLY A 159 -8.98 8.75 -13.63
CA GLY A 159 -8.69 8.04 -14.88
C GLY A 159 -7.36 7.31 -14.91
N HIS A 160 -6.80 6.92 -13.76
CA HIS A 160 -5.53 6.20 -13.68
C HIS A 160 -5.64 4.72 -14.08
N TRP A 161 -6.80 4.11 -13.85
CA TRP A 161 -7.13 2.78 -14.32
C TRP A 161 -8.64 2.59 -14.42
N THR A 162 -9.06 1.61 -15.23
CA THR A 162 -10.47 1.26 -15.43
C THR A 162 -10.63 -0.25 -15.54
N TRP A 163 -11.75 -0.76 -15.05
CA TRP A 163 -12.15 -2.17 -15.21
C TRP A 163 -13.03 -2.36 -16.44
N ALA A 164 -12.81 -3.46 -17.15
CA ALA A 164 -13.62 -3.85 -18.31
C ALA A 164 -15.04 -4.29 -17.91
N HIS A 165 -15.16 -4.92 -16.74
CA HIS A 165 -16.42 -5.43 -16.18
C HIS A 165 -16.53 -4.98 -14.72
N PRO A 166 -17.01 -3.74 -14.47
CA PRO A 166 -17.02 -3.16 -13.12
C PRO A 166 -18.16 -3.69 -12.22
N ASP A 167 -19.12 -4.45 -12.77
CA ASP A 167 -20.27 -4.96 -12.03
C ASP A 167 -20.20 -6.48 -11.79
N PRO A 168 -20.67 -6.98 -10.63
CA PRO A 168 -21.20 -6.21 -9.50
C PRO A 168 -20.08 -5.52 -8.69
N GLY A 169 -20.36 -4.30 -8.20
CA GLY A 169 -19.48 -3.54 -7.30
C GLY A 169 -20.08 -3.32 -5.90
N LEU A 170 -19.36 -2.58 -5.04
CA LEU A 170 -19.89 -2.17 -3.73
C LEU A 170 -20.91 -1.01 -3.88
N PRO A 171 -21.93 -0.92 -3.01
CA PRO A 171 -22.81 0.25 -2.98
C PRO A 171 -22.01 1.54 -2.78
N LEU A 172 -22.39 2.61 -3.48
CA LEU A 172 -21.75 3.94 -3.40
C LEU A 172 -20.31 4.00 -3.94
N VAL A 173 -19.80 2.92 -4.52
CA VAL A 173 -18.47 2.84 -5.12
C VAL A 173 -18.56 2.26 -6.55
N PRO A 174 -19.08 3.03 -7.51
CA PRO A 174 -19.25 2.55 -8.88
C PRO A 174 -17.90 2.43 -9.59
N GLY A 175 -17.82 1.54 -10.59
CA GLY A 175 -16.65 1.44 -11.47
C GLY A 175 -15.57 0.44 -11.01
N ILE A 176 -15.72 -0.18 -9.83
CA ILE A 176 -14.80 -1.19 -9.31
C ILE A 176 -15.57 -2.48 -8.95
N PRO A 177 -15.20 -3.65 -9.52
CA PRO A 177 -15.90 -4.90 -9.26
C PRO A 177 -15.55 -5.50 -7.90
N LEU A 178 -16.46 -6.29 -7.34
CA LEU A 178 -16.23 -7.05 -6.10
C LEU A 178 -15.01 -7.98 -6.19
N THR A 179 -14.67 -8.46 -7.39
CA THR A 179 -13.46 -9.26 -7.61
C THR A 179 -12.20 -8.51 -7.23
N ASN A 180 -12.15 -7.18 -7.40
CA ASN A 180 -10.99 -6.39 -6.99
C ASN A 180 -10.76 -6.50 -5.48
N TYR A 181 -11.79 -6.19 -4.68
CA TYR A 181 -11.66 -6.20 -3.22
C TYR A 181 -11.40 -7.60 -2.65
N LEU A 182 -11.99 -8.64 -3.26
CA LEU A 182 -11.69 -10.03 -2.90
C LEU A 182 -10.25 -10.41 -3.28
N GLY A 183 -9.77 -9.96 -4.44
CA GLY A 183 -8.39 -10.15 -4.88
C GLY A 183 -7.39 -9.44 -3.98
N TRP A 184 -7.67 -8.19 -3.60
CA TRP A 184 -6.90 -7.47 -2.60
C TRP A 184 -6.91 -8.21 -1.27
N LEU A 185 -8.06 -8.64 -0.75
CA LEU A 185 -8.11 -9.39 0.51
C LEU A 185 -7.27 -10.67 0.46
N LEU A 186 -7.28 -11.39 -0.66
CA LEU A 186 -6.44 -12.57 -0.87
C LEU A 186 -4.95 -12.19 -0.83
N VAL A 187 -4.52 -11.23 -1.66
CA VAL A 187 -3.12 -10.83 -1.79
C VAL A 187 -2.58 -10.23 -0.48
N THR A 188 -3.35 -9.37 0.17
CA THR A 188 -2.98 -8.75 1.45
C THR A 188 -2.88 -9.80 2.55
N THR A 189 -3.75 -10.82 2.56
CA THR A 189 -3.64 -11.95 3.50
C THR A 189 -2.32 -12.70 3.29
N LEU A 190 -1.95 -13.00 2.04
CA LEU A 190 -0.68 -13.68 1.73
C LEU A 190 0.53 -12.84 2.15
N ILE A 191 0.54 -11.54 1.85
CA ILE A 191 1.59 -10.61 2.25
C ILE A 191 1.71 -10.53 3.78
N MET A 192 0.59 -10.39 4.48
CA MET A 192 0.57 -10.28 5.95
C MET A 192 1.01 -11.58 6.61
N ALA A 193 0.58 -12.74 6.09
CA ALA A 193 1.02 -14.04 6.56
C ALA A 193 2.53 -14.23 6.37
N ALA A 194 3.06 -13.93 5.18
CA ALA A 194 4.49 -14.02 4.89
C ALA A 194 5.33 -13.07 5.75
N ARG A 195 4.83 -11.86 6.02
CA ARG A 195 5.51 -10.89 6.89
C ARG A 195 5.49 -11.32 8.36
N GLN A 196 4.36 -11.83 8.84
CA GLN A 196 4.20 -12.29 10.21
C GLN A 196 5.11 -13.49 10.52
N THR A 197 5.36 -14.37 9.55
CA THR A 197 6.29 -15.50 9.69
C THR A 197 7.75 -15.10 9.54
N ALA A 198 8.07 -14.14 8.66
CA ALA A 198 9.45 -13.68 8.44
C ALA A 198 9.98 -12.75 9.53
N LEU A 199 9.10 -12.04 10.23
CA LEU A 199 9.42 -11.14 11.35
C LEU A 199 8.48 -11.39 12.54
N PRO A 200 8.52 -12.57 13.19
CA PRO A 200 7.79 -12.78 14.43
C PRO A 200 8.30 -11.77 15.47
N SER A 201 7.35 -11.06 16.07
CA SER A 201 7.57 -9.95 17.02
C SER A 201 8.52 -10.29 18.16
#